data_AF-A0A7S1V6K5-F1
#
_entry.id   AF-A0A7S1V6K5-F1
#
_cell.length_a   1.000
_cell.length_b   1.000
_cell.length_c   1.000
_cell.angle_alpha   90.00
_cell.angle_beta   90.00
_cell.angle_gamma   90.00
#
_symmetry.space_group_name_H-M   'P 1'
#
loop_
_entity.id
_entity.type
_entity.pdbx_description
1 polymer ?
#
loop_
_entity_poly.entity_id
_entity_poly.type
_entity_poly.pdbx_seq_one_letter_code
_entity_poly.pdbx_strand_id
1 'polypeptide(L)'
;QSSLLSGLGAVDGRPSYHHHHHCDGGITHYHLQNMSSATRVSTTTTIVLASTTTVVVVAIGWFYSTCVNEYGWEGALRLLWEGDPYPPHLSKALNELDKATKLLEEYRTTIKRLEASLERAQMNTIDYSADDNARLVLPNWIEIHEGEGRTTTTTTTTLESDLALMNDGLDKLASQIDAVLVSKQEDKIRRRKKDLSKWVVHLMDRADKLLAFYKRGKEE
;
A
#
# COMPACT_ATOMS: atom_id res chain seq x y z
N GLN A 1 17.00 0.73 31.05
CA GLN A 1 16.42 2.07 31.33
C GLN A 1 15.63 2.50 30.10
N SER A 2 14.50 3.17 30.33
CA SER A 2 13.56 3.72 29.33
C SER A 2 12.49 2.77 28.79
N SER A 3 11.47 2.56 29.63
CA SER A 3 10.13 2.12 29.28
C SER A 3 9.29 3.35 28.89
N LEU A 4 8.73 3.39 27.68
CA LEU A 4 7.65 4.32 27.30
C LEU A 4 6.66 3.56 26.42
N LEU A 5 5.69 2.92 27.07
CA LEU A 5 4.56 2.27 26.43
C LEU A 5 3.38 2.33 27.39
N SER A 6 2.38 3.18 27.10
CA SER A 6 0.99 3.08 27.56
C SER A 6 0.20 4.29 27.08
N GLY A 7 -0.88 4.08 26.33
CA GLY A 7 -1.82 5.16 26.03
C GLY A 7 -2.70 4.94 24.81
N LEU A 8 -3.46 3.84 24.74
CA LEU A 8 -4.60 3.72 23.83
C LEU A 8 -5.83 3.37 24.66
N GLY A 9 -6.63 4.39 24.94
CA GLY A 9 -7.90 4.28 25.63
C GLY A 9 -8.96 3.67 24.72
N ALA A 10 -9.62 2.64 25.21
CA ALA A 10 -10.84 2.09 24.64
C ALA A 10 -12.00 3.07 24.92
N VAL A 11 -12.67 3.52 23.86
CA VAL A 11 -13.95 4.23 23.97
C VAL A 11 -15.04 3.25 23.54
N ASP A 12 -15.63 2.58 24.53
CA ASP A 12 -16.88 1.85 24.40
C ASP A 12 -18.05 2.83 24.53
N GLY A 13 -18.67 3.18 23.40
CA GLY A 13 -19.89 3.99 23.35
C GLY A 13 -21.10 3.12 23.03
N ARG A 14 -21.76 2.56 24.04
CA ARG A 14 -23.12 1.99 23.91
C ARG A 14 -24.16 3.12 23.98
N PRO A 15 -25.09 3.25 23.03
CA PRO A 15 -26.24 4.14 23.19
C PRO A 15 -27.29 3.49 24.11
N SER A 16 -27.64 4.20 25.18
CA SER A 16 -28.71 3.86 26.12
C SER A 16 -30.05 4.32 25.55
N TYR A 17 -30.98 3.38 25.36
CA TYR A 17 -32.36 3.67 25.00
C TYR A 17 -33.16 4.06 26.25
N HIS A 18 -33.54 5.34 26.36
CA HIS A 18 -34.54 5.78 27.33
C HIS A 18 -35.92 5.82 26.68
N HIS A 19 -36.75 4.85 27.06
CA HIS A 19 -38.20 4.94 26.96
C HIS A 19 -38.71 5.96 27.99
N HIS A 20 -39.49 6.95 27.54
CA HIS A 20 -40.43 7.65 28.40
C HIS A 20 -41.79 7.75 27.73
N HIS A 21 -42.73 6.97 28.25
CA HIS A 21 -44.15 7.26 28.18
C HIS A 21 -44.43 8.47 29.06
N HIS A 22 -45.11 9.48 28.52
CA HIS A 22 -46.02 10.30 29.32
C HIS A 22 -47.16 10.81 28.44
N CYS A 23 -48.35 10.29 28.74
CA CYS A 23 -49.61 10.94 28.41
C CYS A 23 -49.79 12.10 29.41
N ASP A 24 -50.17 13.28 28.93
CA ASP A 24 -51.24 14.03 29.57
C ASP A 24 -51.79 15.11 28.63
N GLY A 25 -53.12 15.15 28.57
CA GLY A 25 -53.89 16.12 27.82
C GLY A 25 -53.91 17.46 28.55
N GLY A 26 -53.63 18.52 27.80
CA GLY A 26 -53.80 19.89 28.23
C GLY A 26 -54.19 20.75 27.04
N ILE A 27 -55.49 20.94 26.85
CA ILE A 27 -56.04 21.96 25.95
C ILE A 27 -55.62 23.31 26.53
N THR A 28 -54.63 23.94 25.90
CA THR A 28 -54.26 25.33 26.17
C THR A 28 -54.50 26.15 24.91
N HIS A 29 -55.28 27.20 25.07
CA HIS A 29 -55.58 28.20 24.07
C HIS A 29 -54.28 28.83 23.55
N TYR A 30 -53.93 28.55 22.30
CA TYR A 30 -52.87 29.28 21.61
C TYR A 30 -53.41 30.65 21.19
N HIS A 31 -53.06 31.66 21.98
CA HIS A 31 -53.10 33.04 21.55
C HIS A 31 -52.12 33.18 20.37
N LEU A 32 -52.66 33.47 19.18
CA LEU A 32 -51.89 33.86 17.99
C LEU A 32 -51.18 35.18 18.26
N GLN A 33 -50.07 35.15 18.99
CA GLN A 33 -49.06 36.19 18.92
C GLN A 33 -48.25 35.93 17.67
N ASN A 34 -48.63 36.68 16.64
CA ASN A 34 -47.93 36.89 15.40
C ASN A 34 -46.56 37.55 15.70
N MET A 35 -45.64 36.81 16.32
CA MET A 35 -44.24 37.20 16.40
C MET A 35 -43.62 36.91 15.03
N SER A 36 -43.68 37.94 14.18
CA SER A 36 -42.73 38.12 13.09
C SER A 36 -41.34 38.32 13.72
N SER A 37 -40.77 37.23 14.22
CA SER A 37 -39.36 37.12 14.56
C SER A 37 -38.61 37.21 13.24
N ALA A 38 -38.36 38.44 12.80
CA ALA A 38 -37.38 38.76 11.79
C ALA A 38 -36.07 38.15 12.26
N THR A 39 -35.76 36.97 11.74
CA THR A 39 -34.46 36.33 11.92
C THR A 39 -33.48 37.28 11.25
N ARG A 40 -32.87 38.18 12.04
CA ARG A 40 -31.70 38.93 11.62
C ARG A 40 -30.60 37.89 11.43
N VAL A 41 -30.60 37.24 10.27
CA VAL A 41 -29.49 36.44 9.79
C VAL A 41 -28.33 37.42 9.72
N SER A 42 -27.45 37.34 10.72
CA SER A 42 -26.24 38.15 10.78
C SER A 42 -25.49 37.98 9.47
N THR A 43 -25.20 39.07 8.76
CA THR A 43 -24.58 39.05 7.41
C THR A 43 -23.29 38.21 7.37
N THR A 44 -22.63 38.03 8.52
CA THR A 44 -21.48 37.14 8.72
C THR A 44 -21.79 35.65 8.57
N THR A 45 -22.94 35.14 9.01
CA THR A 45 -23.28 33.70 8.84
C THR A 45 -23.62 33.36 7.40
N THR A 46 -24.22 34.27 6.65
CA THR A 46 -24.49 34.12 5.21
C THR A 46 -23.21 34.07 4.38
N ILE A 47 -22.20 34.86 4.73
CA ILE A 47 -20.90 34.87 4.04
C ILE A 47 -20.13 33.56 4.27
N VAL A 48 -20.17 33.00 5.49
CA VAL A 48 -19.50 31.73 5.83
C VAL A 48 -20.18 30.52 5.16
N LEU A 49 -21.51 30.53 5.04
CA LEU A 49 -22.24 29.48 4.32
C LEU A 49 -22.01 29.53 2.81
N ALA A 50 -21.86 30.72 2.22
CA ALA A 50 -21.54 30.88 0.80
C ALA A 50 -20.10 30.47 0.45
N SER A 51 -19.13 30.70 1.35
CA SER A 51 -17.74 30.31 1.10
C SER A 51 -17.50 28.81 1.25
N THR A 52 -18.19 28.15 2.18
CA THR A 52 -18.07 26.68 2.36
C THR A 52 -18.71 25.91 1.20
N THR A 53 -19.86 26.37 0.69
CA THR A 53 -20.55 25.73 -0.45
C THR A 53 -19.74 25.81 -1.75
N THR A 54 -19.08 26.94 -2.02
CA THR A 54 -18.23 27.10 -3.22
C THR A 54 -17.01 26.17 -3.20
N VAL A 55 -16.34 26.00 -2.05
CA VAL A 55 -15.21 25.07 -1.92
C VAL A 55 -15.65 23.63 -2.17
N VAL A 56 -16.79 23.21 -1.61
CA VAL A 56 -17.32 21.85 -1.80
C VAL A 56 -17.67 21.59 -3.27
N VAL A 57 -18.31 22.55 -3.95
CA VAL A 57 -18.66 22.40 -5.38
C VAL A 57 -17.41 22.31 -6.26
N VAL A 58 -16.39 23.12 -6.00
CA VAL A 58 -15.11 23.06 -6.74
C VAL A 58 -14.41 21.72 -6.51
N ALA A 59 -14.35 21.25 -5.26
CA ALA A 59 -13.74 19.95 -4.94
C ALA A 59 -14.47 18.78 -5.61
N ILE A 60 -15.81 18.79 -5.59
CA ILE A 60 -16.64 17.79 -6.26
C ILE A 60 -16.43 17.85 -7.78
N GLY A 61 -16.46 19.05 -8.38
CA GLY A 61 -16.25 19.23 -9.82
C GLY A 61 -14.88 18.75 -10.28
N TRP A 62 -13.84 19.02 -9.50
CA TRP A 62 -12.49 18.52 -9.76
C TRP A 62 -12.41 16.99 -9.64
N PHE A 63 -13.02 16.42 -8.59
CA PHE A 63 -13.08 14.97 -8.40
C PHE A 63 -13.80 14.28 -9.58
N TYR A 64 -14.99 14.76 -9.96
CA TYR A 64 -15.73 14.23 -11.12
C TYR A 64 -14.96 14.36 -12.41
N SER A 65 -14.34 15.51 -12.68
CA SER A 65 -13.52 15.72 -13.87
C SER A 65 -12.38 14.70 -13.93
N THR A 66 -11.71 14.46 -12.81
CA THR A 66 -10.61 13.50 -12.73
C THR A 66 -11.11 12.07 -12.94
N CYS A 67 -12.20 11.67 -12.29
CA CYS A 67 -12.80 10.34 -12.45
C CYS A 67 -13.29 10.09 -13.89
N VAL A 68 -13.96 11.06 -14.51
CA VAL A 68 -14.44 10.91 -15.89
C VAL A 68 -13.28 10.83 -16.87
N ASN A 69 -12.21 11.61 -16.66
CA ASN A 69 -11.01 11.53 -17.50
C ASN A 69 -10.26 10.20 -17.33
N GLU A 70 -10.25 9.61 -16.14
CA GLU A 70 -9.54 8.36 -15.87
C GLU A 70 -10.33 7.09 -16.21
N TYR A 71 -11.64 7.07 -15.92
CA TYR A 71 -12.48 5.87 -15.98
C TYR A 71 -13.58 5.96 -17.05
N GLY A 72 -13.78 7.12 -17.67
CA GLY A 72 -14.94 7.40 -18.50
C GLY A 72 -16.22 7.60 -17.66
N TRP A 73 -17.32 7.94 -18.34
CA TRP A 73 -18.58 8.21 -17.65
C TRP A 73 -19.17 6.94 -17.00
N GLU A 74 -19.07 5.80 -17.67
CA GLU A 74 -19.54 4.52 -17.13
C GLU A 74 -18.80 4.14 -15.85
N GLY A 75 -17.47 4.30 -15.83
CA GLY A 75 -16.65 4.01 -14.65
C GLY A 75 -16.91 4.98 -13.50
N ALA A 76 -17.13 6.27 -13.77
CA ALA A 76 -17.47 7.24 -12.72
C ALA A 76 -18.86 6.98 -12.10
N LEU A 77 -19.86 6.58 -12.89
CA LEU A 77 -21.17 6.15 -12.37
C LEU A 77 -21.06 4.89 -11.51
N ARG A 78 -20.24 3.93 -11.96
CA ARG A 78 -19.94 2.72 -11.18
C ARG A 78 -19.23 3.01 -9.88
N LEU A 79 -18.25 3.91 -9.89
CA LEU A 79 -17.58 4.37 -8.67
C LEU A 79 -18.57 4.99 -7.67
N LEU A 80 -19.53 5.79 -8.16
CA LEU A 80 -20.53 6.41 -7.33
C LEU A 80 -21.52 5.38 -6.72
N TRP A 81 -21.84 4.33 -7.46
CA TRP A 81 -22.87 3.36 -7.10
C TRP A 81 -22.35 2.10 -6.40
N GLU A 82 -21.34 1.47 -6.98
CA GLU A 82 -20.72 0.21 -6.52
C GLU A 82 -19.46 0.46 -5.68
N GLY A 83 -18.86 1.64 -5.76
CA GLY A 83 -17.60 1.96 -5.08
C GLY A 83 -16.34 1.46 -5.78
N ASP A 84 -16.47 0.75 -6.91
CA ASP A 84 -15.38 0.30 -7.78
C ASP A 84 -15.59 0.90 -9.18
N PRO A 85 -14.62 1.65 -9.73
CA PRO A 85 -14.76 2.24 -11.06
C PRO A 85 -14.62 1.22 -12.19
N TYR A 86 -14.16 0.00 -11.91
CA TYR A 86 -13.78 -0.98 -12.92
C TYR A 86 -14.76 -2.17 -12.97
N PRO A 87 -14.99 -2.77 -14.16
CA PRO A 87 -15.71 -4.02 -14.25
C PRO A 87 -14.96 -5.16 -13.53
N PRO A 88 -15.66 -6.21 -13.07
CA PRO A 88 -15.10 -7.21 -12.15
C PRO A 88 -13.92 -8.01 -12.71
N HIS A 89 -13.86 -8.21 -14.03
CA HIS A 89 -12.71 -8.86 -14.67
C HIS A 89 -11.46 -7.97 -14.62
N LEU A 90 -11.66 -6.66 -14.72
CA LEU A 90 -10.61 -5.66 -14.73
C LEU A 90 -10.06 -5.38 -13.34
N SER A 91 -10.95 -5.28 -12.35
CA SER A 91 -10.54 -5.11 -10.97
C SER A 91 -9.74 -6.32 -10.48
N LYS A 92 -10.10 -7.54 -10.90
CA LYS A 92 -9.28 -8.73 -10.64
C LYS A 92 -7.88 -8.64 -11.25
N ALA A 93 -7.77 -8.25 -12.52
CA ALA A 93 -6.48 -8.08 -13.20
C ALA A 93 -5.61 -7.00 -12.53
N LEU A 94 -6.22 -5.88 -12.12
CA LEU A 94 -5.52 -4.81 -11.39
C LEU A 94 -5.05 -5.27 -10.01
N ASN A 95 -5.88 -6.00 -9.27
CA ASN A 95 -5.52 -6.56 -7.97
C ASN A 95 -4.36 -7.56 -8.08
N GLU A 96 -4.32 -8.38 -9.15
CA GLU A 96 -3.20 -9.28 -9.43
C GLU A 96 -1.92 -8.50 -9.75
N LEU A 97 -2.00 -7.45 -10.57
CA LEU A 97 -0.86 -6.57 -10.86
C LEU A 97 -0.39 -5.78 -9.62
N ASP A 98 -1.30 -5.38 -8.73
CA ASP A 98 -0.97 -4.71 -7.47
C ASP A 98 -0.23 -5.64 -6.51
N LYS A 99 -0.67 -6.90 -6.40
CA LYS A 99 0.05 -7.93 -5.64
C LYS A 99 1.45 -8.14 -6.22
N ALA A 100 1.55 -8.27 -7.55
CA ALA A 100 2.84 -8.40 -8.21
C ALA A 100 3.75 -7.19 -7.97
N THR A 101 3.19 -5.98 -7.98
CA THR A 101 3.92 -4.73 -7.68
C THR A 101 4.50 -4.75 -6.26
N LYS A 102 3.72 -5.20 -5.27
CA LYS A 102 4.18 -5.29 -3.87
C LYS A 102 5.34 -6.27 -3.71
N LEU A 103 5.20 -7.47 -4.27
CA LEU A 103 6.27 -8.48 -4.26
C LEU A 103 7.53 -7.98 -4.96
N LEU A 104 7.38 -7.24 -6.06
CA LEU A 104 8.51 -6.67 -6.78
C LEU A 104 9.27 -5.63 -5.94
N GLU A 105 8.56 -4.79 -5.19
CA GLU A 105 9.18 -3.83 -4.28
C GLU A 105 9.87 -4.54 -3.10
N GLU A 106 9.30 -5.62 -2.58
CA GLU A 106 9.95 -6.47 -1.59
C GLU A 106 11.28 -7.03 -2.12
N TYR A 107 11.29 -7.66 -3.31
CA TYR A 107 12.53 -8.13 -3.94
C TYR A 107 13.53 -7.00 -4.17
N ARG A 108 13.08 -5.82 -4.58
CA ARG A 108 13.95 -4.65 -4.75
C ARG A 108 14.60 -4.24 -3.43
N THR A 109 13.87 -4.23 -2.33
CA THR A 109 14.44 -3.93 -1.01
C THR A 109 15.44 -5.00 -0.56
N THR A 110 15.14 -6.28 -0.85
CA THR A 110 16.04 -7.41 -0.59
C THR A 110 17.35 -7.27 -1.36
N ILE A 111 17.31 -6.99 -2.68
CA ILE A 111 18.52 -6.74 -3.50
C ILE A 111 19.36 -5.60 -2.92
N LYS A 112 18.73 -4.46 -2.58
CA LYS A 112 19.45 -3.33 -1.96
C LYS A 112 20.11 -3.71 -0.64
N ARG A 113 19.46 -4.57 0.16
CA ARG A 113 20.01 -5.07 1.42
C ARG A 113 21.22 -5.98 1.18
N LEU A 114 21.15 -6.85 0.16
CA LEU A 114 22.25 -7.74 -0.24
C LEU A 114 23.43 -6.95 -0.80
N GLU A 115 23.19 -5.92 -1.61
CA GLU A 115 24.22 -4.99 -2.08
C GLU A 115 24.95 -4.34 -0.91
N ALA A 116 24.21 -3.79 0.05
CA ALA A 116 24.80 -3.15 1.22
C ALA A 116 25.56 -4.14 2.13
N SER A 117 25.11 -5.41 2.23
CA SER A 117 25.85 -6.41 3.01
C SER A 117 27.14 -6.84 2.32
N LEU A 118 27.11 -6.97 0.99
CA LEU A 118 28.28 -7.28 0.17
C LEU A 118 29.33 -6.16 0.25
N GLU A 119 28.91 -4.90 0.13
CA GLU A 119 29.81 -3.73 0.26
C GLU A 119 30.46 -3.68 1.65
N ARG A 120 29.70 -3.93 2.72
CA ARG A 120 30.27 -4.01 4.09
C ARG A 120 31.25 -5.16 4.24
N ALA A 121 30.94 -6.32 3.67
CA ALA A 121 31.82 -7.47 3.68
C ALA A 121 33.15 -7.15 2.98
N GLN A 122 33.11 -6.47 1.83
CA GLN A 122 34.29 -5.99 1.11
C GLN A 122 35.10 -4.95 1.89
N MET A 123 34.43 -4.01 2.57
CA MET A 123 35.13 -3.02 3.41
C MET A 123 35.85 -3.70 4.58
N ASN A 124 35.20 -4.67 5.23
CA ASN A 124 35.81 -5.40 6.35
C ASN A 124 37.04 -6.20 5.91
N THR A 125 37.04 -6.83 4.73
CA THR A 125 38.21 -7.60 4.26
C THR A 125 39.47 -6.75 4.09
N ILE A 126 39.34 -5.44 3.88
CA ILE A 126 40.49 -4.52 3.74
C ILE A 126 41.16 -4.26 5.10
N ASP A 127 40.39 -4.25 6.19
CA ASP A 127 40.89 -3.92 7.53
C ASP A 127 41.53 -5.12 8.27
N TYR A 128 41.25 -6.36 7.85
CA TYR A 128 41.76 -7.57 8.52
C TYR A 128 43.09 -8.12 7.97
N SER A 129 43.83 -7.40 7.13
CA SER A 129 45.13 -7.88 6.57
C SER A 129 46.26 -8.08 7.60
N ALA A 130 45.98 -8.02 8.90
CA ALA A 130 46.94 -8.25 9.98
C ALA A 130 46.67 -9.51 10.84
N ASP A 131 45.54 -10.21 10.68
CA ASP A 131 45.22 -11.38 11.53
C ASP A 131 44.56 -12.51 10.70
N ASP A 132 45.28 -13.62 10.57
CA ASP A 132 45.19 -14.66 9.52
C ASP A 132 43.92 -15.56 9.58
N ASN A 133 42.87 -15.17 10.31
CA ASN A 133 41.70 -16.01 10.59
C ASN A 133 40.33 -15.32 10.38
N ALA A 134 40.28 -14.18 9.69
CA ALA A 134 39.03 -13.48 9.41
C ALA A 134 38.19 -14.21 8.34
N ARG A 135 37.54 -15.30 8.73
CA ARG A 135 36.49 -15.96 7.93
C ARG A 135 35.33 -14.97 7.75
N LEU A 136 34.95 -14.67 6.51
CA LEU A 136 33.80 -13.82 6.15
C LEU A 136 32.51 -14.34 6.80
N VAL A 137 32.20 -13.88 8.02
CA VAL A 137 30.94 -14.16 8.69
C VAL A 137 29.94 -13.12 8.19
N LEU A 138 29.25 -13.44 7.09
CA LEU A 138 28.05 -12.71 6.70
C LEU A 138 27.01 -12.86 7.84
N PRO A 139 26.44 -11.75 8.36
CA PRO A 139 25.47 -11.81 9.44
C PRO A 139 24.29 -12.71 9.04
N ASN A 140 23.94 -13.64 9.94
CA ASN A 140 22.89 -14.65 9.78
C ASN A 140 21.58 -14.00 9.30
N TRP A 141 21.12 -14.33 8.10
CA TRP A 141 20.23 -13.47 7.33
C TRP A 141 18.83 -14.01 7.09
N ILE A 142 18.22 -14.84 7.95
CA ILE A 142 16.79 -15.19 7.75
C ILE A 142 16.00 -15.19 9.06
N GLU A 143 15.11 -14.21 9.18
CA GLU A 143 13.74 -14.38 9.67
C GLU A 143 12.89 -13.28 9.00
N ILE A 144 12.46 -13.48 7.75
CA ILE A 144 11.30 -12.76 7.21
C ILE A 144 10.42 -13.78 6.48
N HIS A 145 9.27 -13.97 7.11
CA HIS A 145 8.11 -14.83 6.86
C HIS A 145 7.70 -15.10 5.40
N GLU A 146 7.18 -16.32 5.19
CA GLU A 146 5.80 -16.50 4.71
C GLU A 146 5.22 -17.84 5.22
N GLY A 147 4.02 -17.80 5.80
CA GLY A 147 3.11 -18.96 5.90
C GLY A 147 3.37 -19.99 7.00
N GLU A 148 2.71 -19.77 8.15
CA GLU A 148 2.13 -20.79 9.05
C GLU A 148 2.71 -22.22 8.98
N GLY A 149 3.60 -22.56 9.92
CA GLY A 149 3.73 -23.94 10.41
C GLY A 149 4.92 -24.79 9.94
N ARG A 150 6.09 -24.22 9.62
CA ARG A 150 7.30 -25.04 9.44
C ARG A 150 8.49 -24.52 10.25
N THR A 151 9.00 -25.42 11.09
CA THR A 151 10.05 -25.25 12.09
C THR A 151 11.31 -24.59 11.54
N THR A 152 11.72 -23.53 12.25
CA THR A 152 13.01 -22.85 12.18
C THR A 152 14.16 -23.84 12.32
N THR A 153 14.68 -24.27 11.18
CA THR A 153 16.00 -24.92 11.14
C THR A 153 16.96 -23.82 10.74
N THR A 154 17.72 -23.30 11.71
CA THR A 154 18.86 -22.40 11.55
C THR A 154 19.82 -23.00 10.52
N THR A 155 19.55 -22.73 9.26
CA THR A 155 20.44 -23.03 8.16
C THR A 155 21.15 -21.73 7.89
N THR A 156 22.47 -21.74 8.06
CA THR A 156 23.37 -20.76 7.47
C THR A 156 23.18 -20.83 5.97
N THR A 157 22.13 -20.18 5.48
CA THR A 157 21.89 -20.07 4.06
C THR A 157 23.06 -19.25 3.50
N THR A 158 23.62 -19.72 2.39
CA THR A 158 24.72 -19.04 1.67
C THR A 158 24.11 -18.03 0.72
N LEU A 159 24.75 -16.88 0.50
CA LEU A 159 24.22 -15.81 -0.37
C LEU A 159 23.70 -16.35 -1.71
N GLU A 160 24.36 -17.39 -2.22
CA GLU A 160 23.95 -18.19 -3.38
C GLU A 160 22.52 -18.74 -3.28
N SER A 161 22.15 -19.33 -2.13
CA SER A 161 20.80 -19.84 -1.89
C SER A 161 19.76 -18.73 -1.86
N ASP A 162 20.11 -17.56 -1.33
CA ASP A 162 19.21 -16.40 -1.27
C ASP A 162 18.92 -15.85 -2.66
N LEU A 163 20.00 -15.68 -3.43
CA LEU A 163 19.94 -15.23 -4.81
C LEU A 163 19.21 -16.25 -5.70
N ALA A 164 19.34 -17.56 -5.43
CA ALA A 164 18.60 -18.60 -6.13
C ALA A 164 17.09 -18.54 -5.82
N LEU A 165 16.71 -18.41 -4.55
CA LEU A 165 15.30 -18.29 -4.15
C LEU A 165 14.64 -17.03 -4.71
N MET A 166 15.36 -15.91 -4.68
CA MET A 166 14.93 -14.67 -5.31
C MET A 166 14.84 -14.82 -6.84
N ASN A 167 15.81 -15.53 -7.42
CA ASN A 167 15.83 -16.12 -8.76
C ASN A 167 14.46 -16.62 -9.23
N ASP A 168 14.10 -17.72 -8.58
CA ASP A 168 12.86 -18.47 -8.82
C ASP A 168 11.61 -17.63 -8.52
N GLY A 169 11.69 -16.77 -7.51
CA GLY A 169 10.63 -15.82 -7.15
C GLY A 169 10.32 -14.81 -8.25
N LEU A 170 11.36 -14.24 -8.86
CA LEU A 170 11.24 -13.30 -9.98
C LEU A 170 10.70 -13.98 -11.24
N ASP A 171 11.12 -15.21 -11.53
CA ASP A 171 10.59 -16.00 -12.65
C ASP A 171 9.09 -16.31 -12.47
N LYS A 172 8.70 -16.74 -11.26
CA LYS A 172 7.30 -16.96 -10.92
C LYS A 172 6.48 -15.68 -11.04
N LEU A 173 7.03 -14.55 -10.60
CA LEU A 173 6.41 -13.24 -10.72
C LEU A 173 6.25 -12.81 -12.19
N ALA A 174 7.25 -13.06 -13.03
CA ALA A 174 7.17 -12.82 -14.47
C ALA A 174 6.03 -13.63 -15.10
N SER A 175 5.93 -14.91 -14.76
CA SER A 175 4.84 -15.78 -15.23
C SER A 175 3.46 -15.30 -14.76
N GLN A 176 3.34 -14.84 -13.51
CA GLN A 176 2.09 -14.27 -12.98
C GLN A 176 1.68 -13.00 -13.73
N ILE A 177 2.63 -12.08 -13.97
CA ILE A 177 2.38 -10.84 -14.73
C ILE A 177 1.93 -11.19 -16.15
N ASP A 178 2.57 -12.17 -16.79
CA ASP A 178 2.22 -12.62 -18.14
C ASP A 178 0.86 -13.30 -18.23
N ALA A 179 0.46 -14.05 -17.18
CA ALA A 179 -0.84 -14.70 -17.10
C ALA A 179 -2.03 -13.72 -16.97
N VAL A 180 -1.80 -12.47 -16.56
CA VAL A 180 -2.86 -11.45 -16.51
C VAL A 180 -3.41 -11.21 -17.92
N LEU A 181 -4.66 -11.62 -18.13
CA LEU A 181 -5.41 -11.41 -19.36
C LEU A 181 -5.81 -9.94 -19.47
N VAL A 182 -5.27 -9.25 -20.47
CA VAL A 182 -5.58 -7.83 -20.73
C VAL A 182 -6.44 -7.73 -21.98
N SER A 183 -7.59 -7.06 -21.89
CA SER A 183 -8.43 -6.84 -23.06
C SER A 183 -7.74 -5.87 -24.03
N LYS A 184 -8.02 -5.96 -25.34
CA LYS A 184 -7.37 -5.10 -26.35
C LYS A 184 -7.65 -3.60 -26.15
N GLN A 185 -8.69 -3.24 -25.39
CA GLN A 185 -9.14 -1.87 -25.20
C GLN A 185 -8.51 -1.18 -23.98
N GLU A 186 -7.74 -1.89 -23.16
CA GLU A 186 -7.20 -1.37 -21.89
C GLU A 186 -5.71 -1.03 -21.97
N ASP A 187 -5.42 0.04 -22.69
CA ASP A 187 -4.06 0.54 -22.89
C ASP A 187 -3.30 0.80 -21.57
N LYS A 188 -4.01 1.28 -20.53
CA LYS A 188 -3.41 1.58 -19.21
C LYS A 188 -2.86 0.32 -18.53
N ILE A 189 -3.62 -0.77 -18.53
CA ILE A 189 -3.20 -2.04 -17.93
C ILE A 189 -2.08 -2.66 -18.73
N ARG A 190 -2.16 -2.61 -20.07
CA ARG A 190 -1.09 -3.09 -20.94
C ARG A 190 0.23 -2.36 -20.69
N ARG A 191 0.18 -1.03 -20.52
CA ARG A 191 1.38 -0.24 -20.15
C ARG A 191 1.92 -0.66 -18.79
N ARG A 192 1.06 -0.77 -17.78
CA ARG A 192 1.46 -1.19 -16.43
C ARG A 192 2.09 -2.58 -16.40
N LYS A 193 1.48 -3.55 -17.09
CA LYS A 193 2.02 -4.90 -17.28
C LYS A 193 3.41 -4.86 -17.91
N LYS A 194 3.56 -4.13 -19.02
CA LYS A 194 4.84 -3.97 -19.72
C LYS A 194 5.91 -3.35 -18.84
N ASP A 195 5.55 -2.34 -18.05
CA ASP A 195 6.50 -1.70 -17.14
C ASP A 195 6.92 -2.68 -16.04
N LEU A 196 5.98 -3.39 -15.39
CA LEU A 196 6.32 -4.42 -14.41
C LEU A 196 7.24 -5.51 -14.99
N SER A 197 6.97 -6.00 -16.21
CA SER A 197 7.86 -6.97 -16.87
C SER A 197 9.29 -6.43 -17.04
N LYS A 198 9.46 -5.15 -17.42
CA LYS A 198 10.80 -4.53 -17.51
C LYS A 198 11.48 -4.46 -16.14
N TRP A 199 10.72 -4.15 -15.09
CA TRP A 199 11.24 -4.09 -13.73
C TRP A 199 11.72 -5.46 -13.25
N VAL A 200 10.98 -6.54 -13.55
CA VAL A 200 11.41 -7.91 -13.25
C VAL A 200 12.73 -8.23 -13.93
N VAL A 201 12.83 -8.00 -15.25
CA VAL A 201 14.06 -8.24 -16.03
C VAL A 201 15.25 -7.46 -15.45
N HIS A 202 15.02 -6.20 -15.06
CA HIS A 202 16.06 -5.39 -14.44
C HIS A 202 16.50 -5.92 -13.07
N LEU A 203 15.58 -6.46 -12.25
CA LEU A 203 15.94 -7.07 -10.97
C LEU A 203 16.70 -8.40 -11.16
N MET A 204 16.32 -9.21 -12.16
CA MET A 204 17.04 -10.45 -12.50
C MET A 204 18.49 -10.14 -12.92
N ASP A 205 18.69 -9.18 -13.82
CA ASP A 205 20.05 -8.75 -14.24
C ASP A 205 20.89 -8.25 -13.05
N ARG A 206 20.27 -7.58 -12.06
CA ARG A 206 20.97 -7.18 -10.83
C ARG A 206 21.32 -8.37 -9.95
N ALA A 207 20.41 -9.33 -9.81
CA ALA A 207 20.66 -10.57 -9.06
C ALA A 207 21.83 -11.36 -9.66
N ASP A 208 21.85 -11.51 -10.99
CA ASP A 208 22.91 -12.20 -11.72
C ASP A 208 24.27 -11.51 -11.54
N LYS A 209 24.30 -10.19 -11.61
CA LYS A 209 25.51 -9.40 -11.34
C LYS A 209 26.03 -9.64 -9.93
N LEU A 210 25.15 -9.60 -8.92
CA LEU A 210 25.53 -9.87 -7.53
C LEU A 210 26.08 -11.28 -7.35
N LEU A 211 25.45 -12.28 -7.98
CA LEU A 211 25.92 -13.65 -7.94
C LEU A 211 27.30 -13.80 -8.59
N ALA A 212 27.53 -13.14 -9.73
CA ALA A 212 28.82 -13.13 -10.42
C ALA A 212 29.92 -12.46 -9.57
N PHE A 213 29.61 -11.34 -8.92
CA PHE A 213 30.53 -10.67 -7.99
C PHE A 213 30.88 -11.57 -6.81
N TYR A 214 29.89 -12.23 -6.21
CA TYR A 214 30.11 -13.15 -5.11
C TYR A 214 30.98 -14.35 -5.50
N LYS A 215 30.73 -14.95 -6.67
CA LYS A 215 31.54 -16.08 -7.17
C LYS A 215 32.99 -15.68 -7.41
N ARG A 216 33.24 -14.51 -8.01
CA ARG A 216 34.61 -14.01 -8.24
C ARG A 216 35.37 -13.82 -6.93
N GLY A 217 34.74 -13.21 -5.92
CA GLY A 217 35.37 -13.00 -4.61
C GLY A 217 35.61 -14.28 -3.80
N LYS A 218 35.13 -15.44 -4.26
CA LYS A 218 35.39 -16.75 -3.64
C LYS A 218 36.58 -17.49 -4.29
N GLU A 219 36.93 -17.11 -5.52
CA GLU A 219 38.03 -17.72 -6.28
C GLU A 219 39.38 -17.05 -6.02
N GLU A 220 39.36 -15.79 -5.56
CA GLU A 220 40.52 -15.02 -5.09
C GLU A 220 40.88 -15.36 -3.64
#